data_AF-T2S860-F1
#
_entry.id   AF-T2S860-F1
#
_cell.length_a   1.000
_cell.length_b   1.000
_cell.length_c   1.000
_cell.angle_alpha   90.00
_cell.angle_beta   90.00
_cell.angle_gamma   90.00
#
_symmetry.space_group_name_H-M   'P 1'
#
loop_
_entity.id
_entity.type
_entity.pdbx_description
1 polymer ?
#
loop_
_entity_poly.entity_id
_entity_poly.type
_entity_poly.pdbx_seq_one_letter_code
_entity_poly.pdbx_strand_id
1 'polypeptide(L)'
;MNLNFMPLLHAYNHASIDFHFNSSARDFCVHEVPLYEFSNTGEHAIIQVRKSGLSTLEMLQIFSQILGVKIAELGYAGLKDKNALTTQFVSLPKKYAPLLEKNTSNFQERNLKILSLNYHHNKIKLGHLKGNRFFMRFKKMTPLNAHKTEQVLEQIAQFGMPNYFGSQRFGKFNDNHQEGLKILQNETKFKNQKLNAFLISSYQSYLFNSLLSKRLEISKIISDFSSKEGLEFFKQKHLSIHSNALKALKNQNHPFKILEGDVMCHYPYGKFFDALELEKESERFLKKKLHLPGY
;
A
#
# COMPACT_ATOMS: atom_id res chain seq x y z
N MET A 1 9.47 -26.23 -4.87
CA MET A 1 9.74 -24.82 -4.48
C MET A 1 9.33 -24.69 -3.02
N ASN A 2 10.21 -24.27 -2.11
CA ASN A 2 9.87 -24.13 -0.69
C ASN A 2 9.00 -22.87 -0.51
N LEU A 3 7.72 -23.05 -0.21
CA LEU A 3 6.72 -21.97 -0.10
C LEU A 3 6.57 -21.43 1.33
N ASN A 4 7.52 -21.75 2.22
CA ASN A 4 7.55 -21.14 3.53
C ASN A 4 7.71 -19.62 3.39
N PHE A 5 7.08 -18.87 4.30
CA PHE A 5 7.15 -17.41 4.30
C PHE A 5 8.62 -16.98 4.43
N MET A 6 9.20 -16.47 3.34
CA MET A 6 10.60 -16.09 3.30
C MET A 6 10.81 -14.76 4.04
N PRO A 7 11.91 -14.60 4.79
CA PRO A 7 12.27 -13.28 5.31
C PRO A 7 12.47 -12.33 4.14
N LEU A 8 11.65 -11.28 4.08
CA LEU A 8 11.74 -10.26 3.04
C LEU A 8 12.94 -9.36 3.32
N LEU A 9 13.71 -9.05 2.27
CA LEU A 9 14.87 -8.18 2.41
C LEU A 9 14.41 -6.74 2.64
N HIS A 10 15.00 -6.07 3.63
CA HIS A 10 14.81 -4.64 3.86
C HIS A 10 15.66 -3.82 2.89
N ALA A 11 15.14 -2.69 2.39
CA ALA A 11 15.89 -1.83 1.48
C ALA A 11 17.10 -1.15 2.15
N TYR A 12 16.95 -0.75 3.41
CA TYR A 12 17.94 0.03 4.13
C TYR A 12 18.66 -0.82 5.17
N ASN A 13 19.97 -0.60 5.32
CA ASN A 13 20.79 -1.27 6.31
C ASN A 13 20.76 -0.44 7.60
N HIS A 14 20.22 -1.01 8.67
CA HIS A 14 20.24 -0.41 10.00
C HIS A 14 20.24 -1.52 11.06
N ALA A 15 20.79 -1.23 12.24
CA ALA A 15 20.63 -2.11 13.40
C ALA A 15 19.14 -2.17 13.82
N SER A 16 18.74 -3.16 14.62
CA SER A 16 17.37 -3.23 15.13
C SER A 16 16.96 -1.91 15.80
N ILE A 17 15.72 -1.52 15.54
CA ILE A 17 15.09 -0.33 16.10
C ILE A 17 13.90 -0.84 16.92
N ASP A 18 14.10 -0.95 18.22
CA ASP A 18 13.03 -1.38 19.12
C ASP A 18 12.13 -0.20 19.44
N PHE A 19 10.84 -0.42 19.25
CA PHE A 19 9.77 0.51 19.60
C PHE A 19 8.52 -0.28 19.99
N HIS A 20 7.61 0.40 20.67
CA HIS A 20 6.29 -0.12 20.97
C HIS A 20 5.24 0.64 20.15
N PHE A 21 4.55 -0.07 19.27
CA PHE A 21 3.41 0.42 18.53
C PHE A 21 2.14 -0.33 18.98
N ASN A 22 1.08 0.42 19.27
CA ASN A 22 -0.24 -0.15 19.54
C ASN A 22 -1.24 0.46 18.56
N SER A 23 -1.93 -0.37 17.81
CA SER A 23 -2.97 0.07 16.89
C SER A 23 -4.17 0.54 17.70
N SER A 24 -4.30 1.86 17.88
CA SER A 24 -5.37 2.50 18.65
C SER A 24 -5.72 3.85 18.04
N ALA A 25 -6.92 4.36 18.34
CA ALA A 25 -7.36 5.68 17.87
C ALA A 25 -6.44 6.84 18.28
N ARG A 26 -5.60 6.66 19.30
CA ARG A 26 -4.65 7.67 19.74
C ARG A 26 -3.34 7.60 18.97
N ASP A 27 -2.86 6.39 18.67
CA ASP A 27 -1.52 6.12 18.16
C ASP A 27 -1.50 5.85 16.64
N PHE A 28 -2.66 5.59 16.03
CA PHE A 28 -2.79 5.28 14.61
C PHE A 28 -4.00 6.00 14.00
N CYS A 29 -3.74 6.98 13.15
CA CYS A 29 -4.76 7.71 12.42
C CYS A 29 -4.59 7.51 10.91
N VAL A 30 -5.71 7.36 10.21
CA VAL A 30 -5.74 7.16 8.76
C VAL A 30 -6.70 8.18 8.16
N HIS A 31 -6.19 9.08 7.33
CA HIS A 31 -7.00 10.07 6.63
C HIS A 31 -7.02 9.75 5.13
N GLU A 32 -8.20 9.43 4.61
CA GLU A 32 -8.39 9.20 3.18
C GLU A 32 -8.14 10.49 2.39
N VAL A 33 -7.42 10.36 1.29
CA VAL A 33 -7.22 11.42 0.30
C VAL A 33 -8.10 11.08 -0.91
N PRO A 34 -9.10 11.92 -1.25
CA PRO A 34 -9.99 11.63 -2.36
C PRO A 34 -9.21 11.64 -3.67
N LEU A 35 -9.70 10.89 -4.67
CA LEU A 35 -9.04 10.80 -5.98
C LEU A 35 -9.02 12.16 -6.71
N TYR A 36 -10.07 12.95 -6.51
CA TYR A 36 -10.28 14.27 -7.09
C TYR A 36 -11.17 15.11 -6.16
N GLU A 37 -11.22 16.42 -6.40
CA GLU A 37 -12.11 17.32 -5.67
C GLU A 37 -13.58 17.06 -6.03
N PHE A 38 -14.47 17.26 -5.06
CA PHE A 38 -15.91 17.09 -5.28
C PHE A 38 -16.50 18.31 -6.00
N SER A 39 -17.52 18.08 -6.82
CA SER A 39 -18.08 19.11 -7.70
C SER A 39 -18.92 20.17 -6.99
N ASN A 40 -19.21 20.01 -5.68
CA ASN A 40 -20.13 20.85 -4.90
C ASN A 40 -21.60 20.81 -5.36
N THR A 41 -21.89 20.15 -6.50
CA THR A 41 -23.22 19.90 -7.06
C THR A 41 -23.40 18.41 -7.35
N GLY A 42 -24.65 17.98 -7.50
CA GLY A 42 -25.02 16.63 -7.92
C GLY A 42 -26.04 15.94 -7.00
N GLU A 43 -26.32 14.69 -7.31
CA GLU A 43 -27.38 13.89 -6.66
C GLU A 43 -26.86 13.05 -5.48
N HIS A 44 -25.55 13.01 -5.27
CA HIS A 44 -24.92 12.34 -4.14
C HIS A 44 -24.39 13.37 -3.14
N ALA A 45 -24.84 13.25 -1.89
CA ALA A 45 -24.17 13.86 -0.76
C ALA A 45 -22.89 13.10 -0.47
N ILE A 46 -21.78 13.82 -0.37
CA ILE A 46 -20.47 13.27 -0.02
C ILE A 46 -20.13 13.76 1.38
N ILE A 47 -20.04 12.85 2.34
CA ILE A 47 -19.71 13.15 3.72
C ILE A 47 -18.31 12.68 4.05
N GLN A 48 -17.54 13.53 4.72
CA GLN A 48 -16.32 13.11 5.36
C GLN A 48 -16.64 12.65 6.78
N VAL A 49 -16.39 11.38 7.08
CA VAL A 49 -16.76 10.78 8.35
C VAL A 49 -15.52 10.33 9.09
N ARG A 50 -15.41 10.73 10.35
CA ARG A 50 -14.43 10.19 11.30
C ARG A 50 -15.07 9.08 12.12
N LYS A 51 -14.43 7.91 12.16
CA LYS A 51 -14.84 6.76 12.99
C LYS A 51 -13.69 6.31 13.89
N SER A 52 -14.04 5.75 15.05
CA SER A 52 -13.12 5.10 15.99
C SER A 52 -13.75 3.79 16.49
N GLY A 53 -12.96 2.72 16.59
CA GLY A 53 -13.42 1.43 17.11
C GLY A 53 -14.44 0.69 16.21
N LEU A 54 -14.60 1.13 14.96
CA LEU A 54 -15.55 0.58 14.00
C LEU A 54 -14.83 0.24 12.69
N SER A 55 -15.17 -0.89 12.08
CA SER A 55 -14.88 -1.16 10.67
C SER A 55 -15.72 -0.27 9.76
N THR A 56 -15.32 -0.16 8.50
CA THR A 56 -16.11 0.58 7.50
C THR A 56 -17.51 -0.01 7.34
N LEU A 57 -17.65 -1.35 7.39
CA LEU A 57 -18.96 -2.00 7.22
C LEU A 57 -19.90 -1.75 8.40
N GLU A 58 -19.39 -1.81 9.64
CA GLU A 58 -20.18 -1.46 10.84
C GLU A 58 -20.64 0.01 10.78
N MET A 59 -19.78 0.94 10.32
CA MET A 59 -20.17 2.33 10.10
C MET A 59 -21.31 2.46 9.08
N LEU A 60 -21.25 1.76 7.94
CA LEU A 60 -22.32 1.80 6.93
C LEU A 60 -23.65 1.25 7.47
N GLN A 61 -23.60 0.21 8.31
CA GLN A 61 -24.79 -0.31 8.99
C GLN A 61 -25.40 0.73 9.93
N ILE A 62 -24.59 1.47 10.69
CA ILE A 62 -25.06 2.56 11.56
C ILE A 62 -25.75 3.65 10.73
N PHE A 63 -25.16 4.08 9.60
CA PHE A 63 -25.82 5.02 8.70
C PHE A 63 -27.16 4.50 8.18
N SER A 64 -27.22 3.22 7.80
CA SER A 64 -28.45 2.59 7.33
C SER A 64 -29.54 2.59 8.40
N GLN A 65 -29.20 2.25 9.64
CA GLN A 65 -30.13 2.24 10.78
C GLN A 65 -30.65 3.63 11.14
N ILE A 66 -29.78 4.64 11.15
CA ILE A 66 -30.13 6.01 11.58
C ILE A 66 -30.89 6.76 10.48
N LEU A 67 -30.47 6.63 9.22
CA LEU A 67 -31.01 7.41 8.11
C LEU A 67 -32.09 6.67 7.30
N GLY A 68 -32.25 5.36 7.48
CA GLY A 68 -33.12 4.52 6.67
C GLY A 68 -32.64 4.33 5.22
N VAL A 69 -31.39 4.68 4.93
CA VAL A 69 -30.77 4.49 3.60
C VAL A 69 -30.35 3.03 3.42
N LYS A 70 -30.58 2.45 2.23
CA LYS A 70 -30.11 1.08 1.95
C LYS A 70 -28.58 1.07 1.86
N ILE A 71 -27.93 0.04 2.42
CA ILE A 71 -26.46 -0.11 2.36
C ILE A 71 -25.96 -0.09 0.91
N ALA A 72 -26.71 -0.66 -0.03
CA ALA A 72 -26.37 -0.66 -1.46
C ALA A 72 -26.36 0.75 -2.10
N GLU A 73 -27.04 1.74 -1.51
CA GLU A 73 -27.01 3.13 -1.95
C GLU A 73 -25.82 3.91 -1.35
N LEU A 74 -25.22 3.40 -0.28
CA LEU A 74 -24.01 3.96 0.31
C LEU A 74 -22.78 3.57 -0.52
N GLY A 75 -21.90 4.54 -0.75
CA GLY A 75 -20.65 4.37 -1.49
C GLY A 75 -19.44 4.72 -0.64
N TYR A 76 -18.33 4.02 -0.87
CA TYR A 76 -17.06 4.20 -0.16
C TYR A 76 -15.91 3.75 -1.05
N ALA A 77 -14.72 4.34 -0.86
CA ALA A 77 -13.58 4.10 -1.75
C ALA A 77 -12.74 2.88 -1.34
N GLY A 78 -12.70 2.56 -0.04
CA GLY A 78 -12.00 1.40 0.48
C GLY A 78 -12.33 1.15 1.94
N LEU A 79 -11.94 -0.03 2.44
CA LEU A 79 -12.05 -0.37 3.86
C LEU A 79 -10.97 0.37 4.66
N LYS A 80 -11.26 0.66 5.92
CA LYS A 80 -10.35 1.30 6.88
C LYS A 80 -10.31 0.52 8.18
N ASP A 81 -9.16 0.55 8.83
CA ASP A 81 -8.88 -0.17 10.07
C ASP A 81 -9.91 0.12 11.17
N LYS A 82 -10.29 -0.93 11.91
CA LYS A 82 -11.16 -0.82 13.09
C LYS A 82 -10.42 -0.23 14.29
N ASN A 83 -9.16 -0.63 14.46
CA ASN A 83 -8.32 -0.25 15.60
C ASN A 83 -7.51 1.03 15.31
N ALA A 84 -8.16 2.05 14.74
CA ALA A 84 -7.54 3.30 14.34
C ALA A 84 -8.55 4.45 14.41
N LEU A 85 -8.07 5.69 14.43
CA LEU A 85 -8.91 6.86 14.19
C LEU A 85 -8.90 7.15 12.70
N THR A 86 -9.98 6.81 12.02
CA THR A 86 -10.00 6.87 10.56
C THR A 86 -10.97 7.93 10.07
N THR A 87 -10.54 8.70 9.07
CA THR A 87 -11.38 9.62 8.32
C THR A 87 -11.49 9.12 6.89
N GLN A 88 -12.72 8.94 6.40
CA GLN A 88 -12.99 8.47 5.04
C GLN A 88 -14.21 9.18 4.45
N PHE A 89 -14.33 9.16 3.13
CA PHE A 89 -15.50 9.69 2.44
C PHE A 89 -16.54 8.60 2.21
N VAL A 90 -17.80 8.97 2.44
CA VAL A 90 -18.96 8.13 2.14
C VAL A 90 -19.92 8.93 1.27
N SER A 91 -20.45 8.32 0.22
CA SER A 91 -21.51 8.92 -0.58
C SER A 91 -22.86 8.33 -0.23
N LEU A 92 -23.90 9.15 -0.15
CA LEU A 92 -25.29 8.74 0.00
C LEU A 92 -26.20 9.58 -0.91
N PRO A 93 -27.42 9.13 -1.26
CA PRO A 93 -28.34 9.93 -2.04
C PRO A 93 -28.67 11.26 -1.34
N LYS A 94 -28.68 12.37 -2.11
CA LYS A 94 -28.84 13.73 -1.60
C LYS A 94 -30.08 13.93 -0.72
N LYS A 95 -31.17 13.19 -1.00
CA LYS A 95 -32.41 13.24 -0.20
C LYS A 95 -32.21 12.92 1.30
N TYR A 96 -31.16 12.18 1.65
CA TYR A 96 -30.83 11.84 3.04
C TYR A 96 -29.93 12.87 3.73
N ALA A 97 -29.34 13.83 3.00
CA ALA A 97 -28.44 14.82 3.57
C ALA A 97 -29.06 15.67 4.70
N PRO A 98 -30.33 16.12 4.61
CA PRO A 98 -30.96 16.88 5.70
C PRO A 98 -31.11 16.09 7.02
N LEU A 99 -31.02 14.77 6.97
CA LEU A 99 -31.10 13.92 8.17
C LEU A 99 -29.76 13.81 8.91
N LEU A 100 -28.64 14.19 8.28
CA LEU A 100 -27.31 14.10 8.89
C LEU A 100 -27.18 15.01 10.10
N GLU A 101 -27.53 16.29 9.93
CA GLU A 101 -27.45 17.29 10.99
C GLU A 101 -28.42 16.96 12.14
N LYS A 102 -29.66 16.58 11.81
CA LYS A 102 -30.69 16.16 12.78
C LYS A 102 -30.27 14.99 13.65
N ASN A 103 -29.40 14.11 13.15
CA ASN A 103 -28.95 12.91 13.85
C ASN A 103 -27.51 13.01 14.38
N THR A 104 -26.94 14.22 14.46
CA THR A 104 -25.55 14.42 14.89
C THR A 104 -25.23 13.75 16.22
N SER A 105 -26.11 13.87 17.23
CA SER A 105 -25.92 13.22 18.54
C SER A 105 -25.93 11.69 18.44
N ASN A 106 -26.88 11.12 17.69
CA ASN A 106 -26.98 9.67 17.46
C ASN A 106 -25.71 9.11 16.80
N PHE A 107 -25.07 9.86 15.90
CA PHE A 107 -23.79 9.45 15.32
C PHE A 107 -22.65 9.51 16.33
N GLN A 108 -22.58 10.57 17.15
CA GLN A 108 -21.52 10.74 18.14
C GLN A 108 -21.54 9.65 19.21
N GLU A 109 -22.72 9.28 19.72
CA GLU A 109 -22.91 8.17 20.66
C GLU A 109 -22.42 6.82 20.10
N ARG A 110 -22.38 6.69 18.78
CA ARG A 110 -21.92 5.50 18.06
C ARG A 110 -20.50 5.66 17.53
N ASN A 111 -19.70 6.56 18.11
CA ASN A 111 -18.29 6.81 17.73
C ASN A 111 -18.08 7.31 16.29
N LEU A 112 -19.08 8.00 15.72
CA LEU A 112 -19.01 8.61 14.39
C LEU A 112 -19.11 10.13 14.51
N LYS A 113 -18.30 10.85 13.73
CA LYS A 113 -18.41 12.31 13.58
C LYS A 113 -18.41 12.68 12.11
N ILE A 114 -19.45 13.37 11.66
CA ILE A 114 -19.48 14.02 10.35
C ILE A 114 -18.60 15.27 10.44
N LEU A 115 -17.60 15.37 9.57
CA LEU A 115 -16.64 16.48 9.54
C LEU A 115 -17.01 17.52 8.48
N SER A 116 -17.54 17.06 7.34
CA SER A 116 -17.96 17.93 6.26
C SER A 116 -19.01 17.24 5.39
N LEU A 117 -19.77 18.05 4.66
CA LEU A 117 -20.75 17.66 3.66
C LEU A 117 -20.46 18.42 2.36
N ASN A 118 -20.39 17.70 1.26
CA ASN A 118 -20.22 18.21 -0.09
C ASN A 118 -21.21 17.47 -1.03
N TYR A 119 -21.20 17.76 -2.32
CA TYR A 119 -22.01 17.06 -3.31
C TYR A 119 -21.19 16.65 -4.52
N HIS A 120 -21.60 15.53 -5.13
CA HIS A 120 -21.01 15.06 -6.37
C HIS A 120 -22.04 14.41 -7.29
N HIS A 121 -21.76 14.41 -8.59
CA HIS A 121 -22.62 13.77 -9.59
C HIS A 121 -22.58 12.25 -9.50
N ASN A 122 -21.47 11.68 -9.03
CA ASN A 122 -21.27 10.24 -8.99
C ASN A 122 -21.19 9.70 -7.56
N LYS A 123 -21.76 8.50 -7.37
CA LYS A 123 -21.54 7.68 -6.18
C LYS A 123 -20.05 7.32 -6.06
N ILE A 124 -19.50 7.33 -4.84
CA ILE A 124 -18.15 6.81 -4.57
C ILE A 124 -18.16 5.28 -4.74
N LYS A 125 -17.21 4.76 -5.52
CA LYS A 125 -17.00 3.32 -5.72
C LYS A 125 -15.64 2.89 -5.19
N LEU A 126 -15.44 1.57 -5.05
CA LEU A 126 -14.16 0.99 -4.68
C LEU A 126 -13.05 1.51 -5.60
N GLY A 127 -11.93 1.96 -5.01
CA GLY A 127 -10.81 2.53 -5.74
C GLY A 127 -10.90 4.04 -6.00
N HIS A 128 -12.00 4.72 -5.66
CA HIS A 128 -12.14 6.18 -5.81
C HIS A 128 -11.38 6.98 -4.72
N LEU A 129 -10.13 6.63 -4.44
CA LEU A 129 -9.23 7.36 -3.56
C LEU A 129 -7.86 7.48 -4.20
N LYS A 130 -7.16 8.58 -3.94
CA LYS A 130 -5.75 8.74 -4.34
C LYS A 130 -4.82 7.94 -3.42
N GLY A 131 -5.19 7.84 -2.15
CA GLY A 131 -4.40 7.15 -1.14
C GLY A 131 -4.85 7.51 0.26
N ASN A 132 -3.98 7.23 1.24
CA ASN A 132 -4.24 7.54 2.64
C ASN A 132 -3.03 8.26 3.24
N ARG A 133 -3.29 9.24 4.09
CA ARG A 133 -2.29 9.86 4.96
C ARG A 133 -2.34 9.16 6.30
N PHE A 134 -1.19 8.68 6.75
CA PHE A 134 -1.06 7.98 8.02
C PHE A 134 -0.39 8.90 9.04
N PHE A 135 -0.91 8.86 10.26
CA PHE A 135 -0.18 9.33 11.44
C PHE A 135 0.03 8.11 12.33
N MET A 136 1.29 7.86 12.71
CA MET A 136 1.70 6.75 13.55
C MET A 136 2.54 7.29 14.70
N ARG A 137 2.23 6.89 15.93
CA ARG A 137 3.05 7.20 17.10
C ARG A 137 3.74 5.94 17.61
N PHE A 138 5.06 5.95 17.54
CA PHE A 138 5.91 4.94 18.15
C PHE A 138 6.28 5.37 19.58
N LYS A 139 6.20 4.44 20.53
CA LYS A 139 6.42 4.67 21.97
C LYS A 139 7.57 3.81 22.47
N LYS A 140 8.02 4.07 23.70
CA LYS A 140 9.13 3.33 24.35
C LYS A 140 10.41 3.32 23.49
N MET A 141 10.67 4.40 22.77
CA MET A 141 11.89 4.57 21.99
C MET A 141 12.96 5.23 22.85
N THR A 142 14.15 4.62 22.89
CA THR A 142 15.34 5.25 23.47
C THR A 142 15.82 6.38 22.54
N PRO A 143 16.57 7.37 23.05
CA PRO A 143 17.16 8.42 22.20
C PRO A 143 17.98 7.85 21.03
N LEU A 144 18.72 6.75 21.27
CA LEU A 144 19.47 6.06 20.22
C LEU A 144 18.55 5.48 19.13
N ASN A 145 17.46 4.81 19.51
CA ASN A 145 16.52 4.26 18.52
C ASN A 145 15.75 5.36 17.79
N ALA A 146 15.47 6.49 18.45
CA ALA A 146 14.88 7.66 17.80
C ALA A 146 15.79 8.20 16.69
N HIS A 147 17.08 8.39 16.98
CA HIS A 147 18.05 8.86 16.00
C HIS A 147 18.22 7.88 14.82
N LYS A 148 18.33 6.56 15.09
CA LYS A 148 18.35 5.55 14.01
C LYS A 148 17.09 5.61 13.14
N THR A 149 15.93 5.84 13.75
CA THR A 149 14.66 5.95 13.02
C THR A 149 14.64 7.17 12.12
N GLU A 150 15.12 8.30 12.61
CA GLU A 150 15.24 9.54 11.83
C GLU A 150 16.11 9.31 10.58
N GLN A 151 17.29 8.71 10.73
CA GLN A 151 18.16 8.37 9.60
C GLN A 151 17.47 7.47 8.57
N VAL A 152 16.74 6.45 9.02
CA VAL A 152 15.99 5.56 8.11
C VAL A 152 14.83 6.31 7.44
N LEU A 153 14.13 7.20 8.16
CA LEU A 153 13.05 8.00 7.61
C LEU A 153 13.55 9.01 6.57
N GLU A 154 14.74 9.57 6.73
CA GLU A 154 15.39 10.41 5.71
C GLU A 154 15.64 9.62 4.42
N GLN A 155 16.16 8.39 4.56
CA GLN A 155 16.36 7.48 3.42
C GLN A 155 15.04 7.11 2.74
N ILE A 156 13.99 6.84 3.52
CA ILE A 156 12.65 6.56 2.98
C ILE A 156 12.07 7.80 2.29
N ALA A 157 12.25 8.99 2.86
CA ALA A 157 11.77 10.23 2.28
C ALA A 157 12.47 10.52 0.95
N GLN A 158 13.76 10.25 0.86
CA GLN A 158 14.56 10.47 -0.35
C GLN A 158 14.26 9.41 -1.42
N PHE A 159 14.39 8.13 -1.07
CA PHE A 159 14.41 7.03 -2.03
C PHE A 159 13.09 6.26 -2.09
N GLY A 160 12.35 6.13 -0.97
CA GLY A 160 11.07 5.43 -0.93
C GLY A 160 11.11 4.19 -0.06
N MET A 161 10.32 3.17 -0.40
CA MET A 161 10.41 1.88 0.28
C MET A 161 9.85 0.77 -0.62
N PRO A 162 10.31 -0.48 -0.47
CA PRO A 162 9.73 -1.60 -1.21
C PRO A 162 8.24 -1.74 -0.93
N ASN A 163 7.44 -1.80 -1.99
CA ASN A 163 5.98 -1.88 -1.89
C ASN A 163 5.51 -3.33 -1.70
N TYR A 164 5.98 -3.99 -0.64
CA TYR A 164 5.57 -5.36 -0.32
C TYR A 164 4.09 -5.46 0.06
N PHE A 165 3.46 -6.58 -0.30
CA PHE A 165 2.21 -6.99 0.32
C PHE A 165 2.46 -7.44 1.77
N GLY A 166 1.73 -6.85 2.72
CA GLY A 166 1.85 -7.19 4.14
C GLY A 166 1.27 -8.57 4.50
N SER A 167 1.61 -9.07 5.70
CA SER A 167 1.20 -10.39 6.22
C SER A 167 -0.32 -10.62 6.17
N GLN A 168 -1.13 -9.57 6.37
CA GLN A 168 -2.60 -9.66 6.28
C GLN A 168 -3.08 -10.24 4.93
N ARG A 169 -2.33 -10.05 3.85
CA ARG A 169 -2.65 -10.59 2.53
C ARG A 169 -2.57 -12.12 2.48
N PHE A 170 -1.77 -12.72 3.36
CA PHE A 170 -1.48 -14.15 3.40
C PHE A 170 -2.28 -14.90 4.46
N GLY A 171 -3.18 -14.21 5.17
CA GLY A 171 -4.05 -14.82 6.18
C GLY A 171 -3.37 -14.94 7.53
N LYS A 172 -4.11 -15.42 8.53
CA LYS A 172 -3.62 -15.53 9.92
C LYS A 172 -2.44 -16.48 10.06
N PHE A 173 -2.40 -17.53 9.23
CA PHE A 173 -1.38 -18.57 9.26
C PHE A 173 -0.33 -18.41 8.15
N ASN A 174 -0.38 -17.32 7.37
CA ASN A 174 0.49 -17.07 6.21
C ASN A 174 0.52 -18.23 5.21
N ASP A 175 -0.62 -18.86 4.94
CA ASP A 175 -0.78 -20.05 4.10
C ASP A 175 -1.71 -19.84 2.90
N ASN A 176 -2.39 -18.69 2.81
CA ASN A 176 -3.33 -18.40 1.70
C ASN A 176 -2.68 -18.54 0.32
N HIS A 177 -1.39 -18.24 0.17
CA HIS A 177 -0.67 -18.38 -1.11
C HIS A 177 -0.45 -19.85 -1.49
N GLN A 178 -0.32 -20.75 -0.52
CA GLN A 178 -0.20 -22.18 -0.77
C GLN A 178 -1.52 -22.75 -1.28
N GLU A 179 -2.64 -22.36 -0.66
CA GLU A 179 -3.98 -22.71 -1.14
C GLU A 179 -4.24 -22.10 -2.54
N GLY A 180 -3.80 -20.86 -2.78
CA GLY A 180 -3.86 -20.24 -4.10
C GLY A 180 -3.12 -21.04 -5.18
N LEU A 181 -1.93 -21.58 -4.86
CA LEU A 181 -1.18 -22.43 -5.78
C LEU A 181 -1.91 -23.75 -6.04
N LYS A 182 -2.41 -24.44 -5.00
CA LYS A 182 -3.19 -25.68 -5.16
C LYS A 182 -4.40 -25.49 -6.08
N ILE A 183 -5.06 -24.33 -6.00
CA ILE A 183 -6.17 -23.98 -6.91
C ILE A 183 -5.68 -23.86 -8.36
N LEU A 184 -4.56 -23.17 -8.60
CA LEU A 184 -3.99 -23.03 -9.95
C LEU A 184 -3.51 -24.36 -10.54
N GLN A 185 -3.07 -25.29 -9.68
CA GLN A 185 -2.65 -26.64 -10.06
C GLN A 185 -3.83 -27.62 -10.20
N ASN A 186 -5.07 -27.15 -9.99
CA ASN A 186 -6.29 -27.96 -9.97
C ASN A 186 -6.29 -29.07 -8.90
N GLU A 187 -5.50 -28.94 -7.83
CA GLU A 187 -5.46 -29.88 -6.71
C GLU A 187 -6.60 -29.63 -5.70
N THR A 188 -7.11 -28.39 -5.62
CA THR A 188 -8.25 -28.02 -4.78
C THR A 188 -9.12 -26.94 -5.43
N LYS A 189 -10.38 -26.81 -5.00
CA LYS A 189 -11.28 -25.73 -5.43
C LYS A 189 -12.42 -25.55 -4.44
N PHE A 190 -12.64 -24.32 -3.98
CA PHE A 190 -13.76 -24.01 -3.09
C PHE A 190 -15.02 -23.64 -3.87
N LYS A 191 -16.20 -23.87 -3.28
CA LYS A 191 -17.49 -23.46 -3.89
C LYS A 191 -17.59 -21.95 -4.09
N ASN A 192 -17.01 -21.17 -3.18
CA ASN A 192 -17.04 -19.72 -3.24
C ASN A 192 -15.99 -19.19 -4.24
N GLN A 193 -16.46 -18.69 -5.39
CA GLN A 193 -15.58 -18.16 -6.44
C GLN A 193 -14.77 -16.94 -5.99
N LYS A 194 -15.33 -16.07 -5.14
CA LYS A 194 -14.61 -14.90 -4.61
C LYS A 194 -13.46 -15.32 -3.68
N LEU A 195 -13.65 -16.39 -2.91
CA LEU A 195 -12.60 -16.97 -2.09
C LEU A 195 -11.47 -17.52 -2.96
N ASN A 196 -11.80 -18.29 -4.01
CA ASN A 196 -10.79 -18.80 -4.94
C ASN A 196 -9.97 -17.67 -5.57
N ALA A 197 -10.64 -16.62 -6.08
CA ALA A 197 -9.97 -15.47 -6.67
C ALA A 197 -9.06 -14.74 -5.66
N PHE A 198 -9.49 -14.61 -4.40
CA PHE A 198 -8.67 -14.04 -3.34
C PHE A 198 -7.42 -14.88 -3.06
N LEU A 199 -7.55 -16.21 -2.93
CA LEU A 199 -6.43 -17.12 -2.66
C LEU A 199 -5.42 -17.13 -3.81
N ILE A 200 -5.89 -17.18 -5.06
CA ILE A 200 -5.03 -17.03 -6.25
C ILE A 200 -4.29 -15.69 -6.22
N SER A 201 -4.98 -14.61 -5.86
CA SER A 201 -4.35 -13.29 -5.75
C SER A 201 -3.34 -13.21 -4.60
N SER A 202 -3.55 -13.93 -3.50
CA SER A 202 -2.55 -14.09 -2.44
C SER A 202 -1.30 -14.82 -2.96
N TYR A 203 -1.44 -15.81 -3.84
CA TYR A 203 -0.29 -16.45 -4.49
C TYR A 203 0.48 -15.50 -5.41
N GLN A 204 -0.22 -14.68 -6.20
CA GLN A 204 0.41 -13.62 -7.00
C GLN A 204 1.18 -12.62 -6.12
N SER A 205 0.59 -12.19 -4.99
CA SER A 205 1.26 -11.33 -4.01
C SER A 205 2.52 -11.96 -3.43
N TYR A 206 2.52 -13.29 -3.21
CA TYR A 206 3.70 -14.02 -2.72
C TYR A 206 4.83 -14.02 -3.76
N LEU A 207 4.51 -14.30 -5.02
CA LEU A 207 5.48 -14.25 -6.12
C LEU A 207 6.05 -12.84 -6.29
N PHE A 208 5.19 -11.82 -6.22
CA PHE A 208 5.61 -10.43 -6.29
C PHE A 208 6.58 -10.06 -5.16
N ASN A 209 6.24 -10.39 -3.91
CA ASN A 209 7.14 -10.14 -2.78
C ASN A 209 8.48 -10.88 -2.93
N SER A 210 8.45 -12.12 -3.41
CA SER A 210 9.66 -12.92 -3.66
C SER A 210 10.55 -12.26 -4.72
N LEU A 211 9.95 -11.81 -5.84
CA LEU A 211 10.67 -11.11 -6.90
C LEU A 211 11.27 -9.79 -6.39
N LEU A 212 10.48 -8.97 -5.69
CA LEU A 212 10.93 -7.69 -5.16
C LEU A 212 12.08 -7.87 -4.14
N SER A 213 12.01 -8.89 -3.29
CA SER A 213 13.10 -9.25 -2.37
C SER A 213 14.37 -9.62 -3.11
N LYS A 214 14.27 -10.41 -4.19
CA LYS A 214 15.42 -10.74 -5.05
C LYS A 214 16.00 -9.51 -5.77
N ARG A 215 15.14 -8.58 -6.19
CA ARG A 215 15.57 -7.30 -6.79
C ARG A 215 16.35 -6.44 -5.81
N LEU A 216 15.95 -6.42 -4.54
CA LEU A 216 16.71 -5.73 -3.50
C LEU A 216 18.05 -6.43 -3.22
N GLU A 217 18.08 -7.76 -3.19
CA GLU A 217 19.34 -8.53 -3.05
C GLU A 217 20.34 -8.16 -4.15
N ILE A 218 19.91 -8.19 -5.41
CA ILE A 218 20.71 -7.78 -6.56
C ILE A 218 21.18 -6.33 -6.39
N SER A 219 20.28 -5.42 -6.02
CA SER A 219 20.60 -4.01 -5.86
C SER A 219 21.65 -3.74 -4.77
N LYS A 220 21.56 -4.44 -3.64
CA LYS A 220 22.56 -4.38 -2.56
C LYS A 220 23.90 -4.93 -3.01
N ILE A 221 23.91 -6.07 -3.70
CA ILE A 221 25.16 -6.67 -4.19
C ILE A 221 25.86 -5.74 -5.17
N ILE A 222 25.11 -5.12 -6.08
CA ILE A 222 25.67 -4.14 -7.01
C ILE A 222 26.22 -2.92 -6.26
N SER A 223 25.55 -2.46 -5.20
CA SER A 223 25.96 -1.25 -4.47
C SER A 223 27.15 -1.48 -3.55
N ASP A 224 27.17 -2.58 -2.81
CA ASP A 224 28.08 -2.79 -1.68
C ASP A 224 29.40 -3.46 -2.09
N PHE A 225 29.44 -4.18 -3.21
CA PHE A 225 30.62 -4.93 -3.66
C PHE A 225 31.36 -4.24 -4.80
N SER A 226 32.66 -4.55 -4.97
CA SER A 226 33.45 -4.11 -6.12
C SER A 226 32.93 -4.72 -7.43
N SER A 227 33.31 -4.15 -8.59
CA SER A 227 32.76 -4.62 -9.87
C SER A 227 33.25 -6.02 -10.21
N LYS A 228 34.43 -6.40 -9.72
CA LYS A 228 34.99 -7.75 -9.86
C LYS A 228 34.19 -8.76 -9.04
N GLU A 229 33.89 -8.43 -7.79
CA GLU A 229 33.07 -9.27 -6.91
C GLU A 229 31.62 -9.39 -7.42
N GLY A 230 31.04 -8.31 -7.94
CA GLY A 230 29.73 -8.34 -8.57
C GLY A 230 29.67 -9.29 -9.77
N LEU A 231 30.64 -9.22 -10.69
CA LEU A 231 30.74 -10.14 -11.83
C LEU A 231 30.85 -11.60 -11.39
N GLU A 232 31.67 -11.87 -10.38
CA GLU A 232 31.84 -13.21 -9.82
C GLU A 232 30.54 -13.72 -9.18
N PHE A 233 29.81 -12.87 -8.46
CA PHE A 233 28.49 -13.22 -7.91
C PHE A 233 27.49 -13.62 -9.00
N PHE A 234 27.36 -12.81 -10.06
CA PHE A 234 26.44 -13.14 -11.16
C PHE A 234 26.83 -14.46 -11.83
N LYS A 235 28.13 -14.67 -12.06
CA LYS A 235 28.65 -15.94 -12.61
C LYS A 235 28.28 -17.14 -11.74
N GLN A 236 28.44 -17.04 -10.42
CA GLN A 236 28.06 -18.10 -9.47
C GLN A 236 26.55 -18.37 -9.45
N LYS A 237 25.72 -17.37 -9.79
CA LYS A 237 24.27 -17.53 -9.95
C LYS A 237 23.85 -17.98 -11.36
N HIS A 238 24.81 -18.35 -12.22
CA HIS A 238 24.57 -18.68 -13.62
C HIS A 238 23.89 -17.54 -14.41
N LEU A 239 24.16 -16.29 -14.01
CA LEU A 239 23.72 -15.08 -14.69
C LEU A 239 24.91 -14.43 -15.38
N SER A 240 24.68 -13.85 -16.56
CA SER A 240 25.71 -13.09 -17.27
C SER A 240 25.34 -11.60 -17.25
N ILE A 241 26.32 -10.76 -16.94
CA ILE A 241 26.18 -9.31 -17.04
C ILE A 241 27.46 -8.73 -17.65
N HIS A 242 27.30 -7.87 -18.65
CA HIS A 242 28.43 -7.18 -19.25
C HIS A 242 29.04 -6.18 -18.26
N SER A 243 30.37 -6.02 -18.29
CA SER A 243 31.10 -5.12 -17.39
C SER A 243 30.61 -3.67 -17.50
N ASN A 244 30.24 -3.21 -18.71
CA ASN A 244 29.69 -1.88 -18.94
C ASN A 244 28.31 -1.71 -18.30
N ALA A 245 27.43 -2.72 -18.41
CA ALA A 245 26.12 -2.71 -17.76
C ALA A 245 26.26 -2.66 -16.23
N LEU A 246 27.18 -3.44 -15.64
CA LEU A 246 27.43 -3.40 -14.21
C LEU A 246 27.94 -2.02 -13.73
N LYS A 247 28.80 -1.36 -14.51
CA LYS A 247 29.23 0.02 -14.23
C LYS A 247 28.06 1.00 -14.27
N ALA A 248 27.20 0.91 -15.28
CA ALA A 248 26.02 1.77 -15.40
C ALA A 248 25.06 1.59 -14.20
N LEU A 249 24.81 0.35 -13.77
CA LEU A 249 23.99 0.05 -12.59
C LEU A 249 24.60 0.62 -11.31
N LYS A 250 25.92 0.55 -11.14
CA LYS A 250 26.61 1.12 -9.98
C LYS A 250 26.52 2.64 -9.91
N ASN A 251 26.58 3.30 -11.06
CA ASN A 251 26.49 4.75 -11.16
C ASN A 251 25.09 5.31 -10.85
N GLN A 252 24.07 4.45 -10.77
CA GLN A 252 22.75 4.88 -10.33
C GLN A 252 22.79 5.28 -8.84
N ASN A 253 22.43 6.52 -8.53
CA ASN A 253 22.41 7.03 -7.16
C ASN A 253 21.33 6.37 -6.29
N HIS A 254 20.25 5.88 -6.91
CA HIS A 254 19.18 5.24 -6.18
C HIS A 254 19.63 3.86 -5.64
N PRO A 255 19.32 3.48 -4.38
CA PRO A 255 19.75 2.20 -3.81
C PRO A 255 19.08 1.01 -4.49
N PHE A 256 17.81 1.13 -4.89
CA PHE A 256 17.15 0.17 -5.79
C PHE A 256 17.60 0.41 -7.22
N LYS A 257 18.27 -0.57 -7.84
CA LYS A 257 18.81 -0.46 -9.20
C LYS A 257 17.74 -0.78 -10.23
N ILE A 258 17.58 0.11 -11.22
CA ILE A 258 16.78 -0.13 -12.42
C ILE A 258 17.61 -0.99 -13.36
N LEU A 259 17.08 -2.15 -13.77
CA LEU A 259 17.71 -3.03 -14.75
C LEU A 259 17.13 -2.78 -16.13
N GLU A 260 17.92 -3.09 -17.16
CA GLU A 260 17.47 -3.01 -18.54
C GLU A 260 16.30 -3.98 -18.78
N GLY A 261 15.27 -3.52 -19.47
CA GLY A 261 14.02 -4.25 -19.69
C GLY A 261 13.01 -4.18 -18.54
N ASP A 262 13.30 -3.43 -17.46
CA ASP A 262 12.29 -3.17 -16.43
C ASP A 262 11.10 -2.41 -17.01
N VAL A 263 9.89 -2.89 -16.72
CA VAL A 263 8.66 -2.19 -17.11
C VAL A 263 8.42 -1.02 -16.16
N MET A 264 8.55 0.20 -16.64
CA MET A 264 8.37 1.45 -15.89
C MET A 264 7.11 2.20 -16.32
N CYS A 265 6.67 3.16 -15.53
CA CYS A 265 5.53 4.02 -15.83
C CYS A 265 5.80 5.48 -15.43
N HIS A 266 5.21 6.45 -16.15
CA HIS A 266 5.28 7.85 -15.73
C HIS A 266 4.41 8.09 -14.49
N TYR A 267 4.96 8.80 -13.51
CA TYR A 267 4.25 9.14 -12.28
C TYR A 267 3.57 10.53 -12.41
N PRO A 268 2.35 10.73 -11.87
CA PRO A 268 1.50 9.75 -11.18
C PRO A 268 0.64 8.89 -12.11
N TYR A 269 0.52 9.28 -13.39
CA TYR A 269 -0.25 8.56 -14.40
C TYR A 269 0.53 8.56 -15.72
N GLY A 270 0.58 7.41 -16.39
CA GLY A 270 1.24 7.31 -17.68
C GLY A 270 1.16 5.92 -18.30
N LYS A 271 1.73 5.81 -19.50
CA LYS A 271 1.87 4.53 -20.19
C LYS A 271 3.07 3.76 -19.62
N PHE A 272 2.96 2.44 -19.67
CA PHE A 272 4.07 1.56 -19.40
C PHE A 272 5.06 1.57 -20.57
N PHE A 273 6.34 1.44 -20.26
CA PHE A 273 7.43 1.32 -21.24
C PHE A 273 8.59 0.51 -20.63
N ASP A 274 9.43 -0.08 -21.47
CA ASP A 274 10.61 -0.82 -21.03
C ASP A 274 11.80 0.12 -20.81
N ALA A 275 12.55 -0.11 -19.74
CA ALA A 275 13.74 0.65 -19.40
C ALA A 275 14.90 0.29 -20.33
N LEU A 276 15.21 1.15 -21.30
CA LEU A 276 16.27 0.95 -22.29
C LEU A 276 17.39 1.99 -22.18
N GLU A 277 17.11 3.15 -21.56
CA GLU A 277 18.06 4.25 -21.36
C GLU A 277 18.36 4.43 -19.87
N LEU A 278 19.06 3.45 -19.27
CA LEU A 278 19.21 3.33 -17.81
C LEU A 278 19.72 4.59 -17.09
N GLU A 279 20.67 5.32 -17.67
CA GLU A 279 21.18 6.56 -17.08
C GLU A 279 20.06 7.60 -16.91
N LYS A 280 19.34 7.89 -17.99
CA LYS A 280 18.23 8.85 -18.01
C LYS A 280 17.05 8.38 -17.17
N GLU A 281 16.71 7.10 -17.24
CA GLU A 281 15.58 6.52 -16.51
C GLU A 281 15.85 6.46 -15.01
N SER A 282 17.06 6.09 -14.60
CA SER A 282 17.45 6.09 -13.18
C SER A 282 17.44 7.50 -12.58
N GLU A 283 17.87 8.53 -13.33
CA GLU A 283 17.74 9.91 -12.88
C GLU A 283 16.28 10.35 -12.73
N ARG A 284 15.42 9.99 -13.71
CA ARG A 284 13.99 10.34 -13.66
C ARG A 284 13.28 9.60 -12.53
N PHE A 285 13.67 8.36 -12.26
CA PHE A 285 13.20 7.57 -11.14
C PHE A 285 13.60 8.20 -9.80
N LEU A 286 14.88 8.57 -9.64
CA LEU A 286 15.37 9.31 -8.47
C LEU A 286 14.61 10.62 -8.22
N LYS A 287 14.27 11.35 -9.30
CA LYS A 287 13.47 12.58 -9.26
C LYS A 287 11.96 12.31 -9.10
N LYS A 288 11.54 11.07 -8.86
CA LYS A 288 10.14 10.62 -8.67
C LYS A 288 9.22 10.97 -9.84
N LYS A 289 9.77 11.04 -11.06
CA LYS A 289 9.02 11.25 -12.32
C LYS A 289 8.61 9.93 -12.97
N LEU A 290 9.23 8.83 -12.56
CA LEU A 290 8.91 7.48 -12.97
C LEU A 290 8.61 6.63 -11.73
N HIS A 291 7.84 5.57 -11.93
CA HIS A 291 7.59 4.52 -10.94
C HIS A 291 7.87 3.16 -11.59
N LEU A 292 8.44 2.24 -10.81
CA LEU A 292 8.64 0.86 -11.18
C LEU A 292 7.70 0.01 -10.31
N PRO A 293 6.88 -0.91 -10.87
CA PRO A 293 5.98 -1.74 -10.07
C PRO A 293 6.70 -2.46 -8.92
N GLY A 294 6.50 -1.98 -7.69
CA GLY A 294 7.20 -2.48 -6.49
C GLY A 294 8.13 -1.50 -5.81
N TYR A 295 8.44 -0.35 -6.41
CA TYR A 295 9.25 0.70 -5.81
C TYR A 295 8.86 2.11 -6.30
#